data_AF-A0A4V1IYK2-F1
#
_entry.id   AF-A0A4V1IYK2-F1
#
_cell.length_a   1.000
_cell.length_b   1.000
_cell.length_c   1.000
_cell.angle_alpha   90.00
_cell.angle_beta   90.00
_cell.angle_gamma   90.00
#
_symmetry.space_group_name_H-M   'P 1'
#
loop_
_entity.id
_entity.type
_entity.pdbx_description
1 polymer ?
#
loop_
_entity_poly.entity_id
_entity_poly.type
_entity_poly.pdbx_seq_one_letter_code
_entity_poly.pdbx_strand_id
1 'polypeptide(L)'
;LKVIDFGSSCLKDQQLYTYIQSRFYRSPEVILGAPYGLSIDMWSVGCIVAELYTGYPIFPGEDEQEQLGLMMEVLGIPPPEFLKHASRKSVFFDSKGQPRPPADPKAKRRRAASKSLKAALRCQDERFLDFLERCMMWEPERRLRPDQALKHDWIT
;
A
#
# COMPACT_ATOMS: atom_id res chain seq x y z
N LEU A 1 18.05 6.73 14.63
CA LEU A 1 17.92 6.53 13.17
C LEU A 1 17.89 7.90 12.49
N LYS A 2 18.38 8.04 11.25
CA LYS A 2 18.22 9.25 10.43
C LYS A 2 17.77 8.82 9.03
N VAL A 3 16.79 9.52 8.45
CA VAL A 3 16.36 9.31 7.06
C VAL A 3 17.42 9.90 6.12
N ILE A 4 17.71 9.20 5.04
CA ILE A 4 18.70 9.58 4.02
C ILE A 4 18.08 9.50 2.62
N ASP A 5 18.85 9.91 1.60
CA ASP A 5 18.49 9.83 0.18
C ASP A 5 17.21 10.57 -0.22
N PHE A 6 17.27 11.90 -0.16
CA PHE A 6 16.20 12.80 -0.63
C PHE A 6 16.25 13.05 -2.14
N GLY A 7 16.98 12.24 -2.93
CA GLY A 7 17.15 12.44 -4.37
C GLY A 7 15.86 12.28 -5.18
N SER A 8 14.88 11.56 -4.63
CA SER A 8 13.54 11.40 -5.22
C SER A 8 12.46 12.25 -4.53
N SER A 9 12.82 13.09 -3.55
CA SER A 9 11.88 13.95 -2.85
C SER A 9 11.42 15.11 -3.73
N CYS A 10 10.15 15.50 -3.61
CA CYS A 10 9.60 16.65 -4.30
C CYS A 10 8.67 17.44 -3.37
N LEU A 11 8.48 18.72 -3.66
CA LEU A 11 7.42 19.50 -3.03
C LEU A 11 6.07 19.03 -3.56
N LYS A 12 5.03 19.11 -2.71
CA LYS A 12 3.67 18.64 -3.04
C LYS A 12 3.16 19.21 -4.36
N ASP A 13 3.45 20.47 -4.65
CA ASP A 13 2.98 21.17 -5.84
C ASP A 13 3.95 21.06 -7.04
N GLN A 14 5.01 20.25 -6.90
CA GLN A 14 6.08 20.07 -7.91
C GLN A 14 6.34 18.58 -8.19
N GLN A 15 5.26 17.81 -8.33
CA GLN A 15 5.31 16.38 -8.65
C GLN A 15 5.68 16.18 -10.13
N LEU A 16 6.83 15.55 -10.38
CA LEU A 16 7.40 15.38 -11.73
C LEU A 16 7.22 13.96 -12.31
N TYR A 17 7.12 12.94 -11.46
CA TYR A 17 7.20 11.54 -11.89
C TYR A 17 5.99 10.73 -11.43
N THR A 18 5.46 9.88 -12.31
CA THR A 18 4.35 8.98 -11.98
C THR A 18 4.82 7.61 -11.49
N TYR A 19 6.08 7.25 -11.75
CA TYR A 19 6.70 6.03 -11.26
C TYR A 19 7.74 6.37 -10.19
N ILE A 20 7.34 6.26 -8.93
CA ILE A 20 8.13 6.64 -7.75
C ILE A 20 8.05 5.55 -6.68
N GLN A 21 8.85 5.68 -5.61
CA GLN A 21 8.99 4.72 -4.51
C GLN A 21 9.59 3.38 -4.95
N SER A 22 10.28 2.69 -4.04
CA SER A 22 10.67 1.30 -4.24
C SER A 22 9.43 0.39 -4.18
N ARG A 23 9.33 -0.60 -5.07
CA ARG A 23 8.10 -1.36 -5.34
C ARG A 23 7.43 -1.93 -4.09
N PHE A 24 8.18 -2.55 -3.20
CA PHE A 24 7.63 -3.19 -1.98
C PHE A 24 6.97 -2.19 -1.02
N TYR A 25 7.37 -0.92 -1.10
CA TYR A 25 6.88 0.18 -0.26
C TYR A 25 6.00 1.16 -1.06
N ARG A 26 5.72 0.86 -2.33
CA ARG A 26 4.96 1.74 -3.21
C ARG A 26 3.49 1.72 -2.85
N SER A 27 2.91 2.90 -2.75
CA SER A 27 1.50 3.10 -2.43
C SER A 27 0.56 2.73 -3.60
N PRO A 28 -0.70 2.38 -3.32
CA PRO A 28 -1.63 1.95 -4.35
C PRO A 28 -2.02 3.06 -5.32
N GLU A 29 -2.09 4.33 -4.89
CA GLU A 29 -2.38 5.47 -5.77
C GLU A 29 -1.29 5.69 -6.82
N VAL A 30 -0.02 5.42 -6.48
CA VAL A 30 1.08 5.48 -7.45
C VAL A 30 0.95 4.35 -8.47
N ILE A 31 0.66 3.11 -8.03
CA ILE A 31 0.46 1.97 -8.94
C ILE A 31 -0.74 2.21 -9.88
N LEU A 32 -1.85 2.70 -9.32
CA LEU A 32 -3.11 2.89 -10.03
C LEU A 32 -3.19 4.22 -10.80
N GLY A 33 -2.19 5.08 -10.68
CA GLY A 33 -2.13 6.38 -11.34
C GLY A 33 -3.25 7.32 -10.88
N ALA A 34 -3.57 7.31 -9.59
CA ALA A 34 -4.38 8.33 -8.94
C ALA A 34 -3.48 9.48 -8.43
N PRO A 35 -4.04 10.68 -8.16
CA PRO A 35 -3.27 11.75 -7.55
C PRO A 35 -2.62 11.28 -6.25
N TYR A 36 -1.33 11.53 -6.10
CA TYR A 36 -0.57 11.14 -4.92
C TYR A 36 -0.11 12.37 -4.13
N GLY A 37 0.34 12.17 -2.90
CA GLY A 37 0.80 13.24 -2.02
C GLY A 37 1.64 12.72 -0.88
N LEU A 38 1.73 13.48 0.21
CA LEU A 38 2.54 13.13 1.39
C LEU A 38 2.15 11.79 2.03
N SER A 39 0.91 11.34 1.83
CA SER A 39 0.37 10.08 2.34
C SER A 39 1.03 8.82 1.78
N ILE A 40 1.80 8.92 0.68
CA ILE A 40 2.55 7.78 0.15
C ILE A 40 3.69 7.34 1.09
N ASP A 41 4.23 8.30 1.85
CA ASP A 41 5.28 8.04 2.83
C ASP A 41 4.70 7.26 4.01
N MET A 42 3.48 7.57 4.45
CA MET A 42 2.81 6.84 5.52
C MET A 42 2.46 5.40 5.12
N TRP A 43 2.12 5.16 3.85
CA TRP A 43 2.04 3.80 3.33
C TRP A 43 3.38 3.07 3.44
N SER A 44 4.46 3.71 3.00
CA SER A 44 5.82 3.15 3.06
C SER A 44 6.24 2.83 4.49
N VAL A 45 5.91 3.72 5.45
CA VAL A 45 6.13 3.50 6.88
C VAL A 45 5.40 2.25 7.37
N GLY A 46 4.13 2.06 7.02
CA GLY A 46 3.39 0.85 7.36
C GLY A 46 4.07 -0.42 6.84
N CYS A 47 4.50 -0.42 5.58
CA CYS A 47 5.23 -1.53 5.00
C CYS A 47 6.58 -1.80 5.69
N ILE A 48 7.37 -0.76 5.98
CA ILE A 48 8.68 -0.87 6.65
C ILE A 48 8.51 -1.39 8.08
N VAL A 49 7.54 -0.86 8.84
CA VAL A 49 7.27 -1.30 10.22
C VAL A 49 6.84 -2.77 10.25
N ALA A 50 5.99 -3.19 9.32
CA ALA A 50 5.62 -4.61 9.17
C ALA A 50 6.84 -5.50 8.83
N GLU A 51 7.73 -5.03 7.96
CA GLU A 51 8.96 -5.73 7.61
C GLU A 51 9.93 -5.83 8.79
N LEU A 52 10.12 -4.75 9.55
CA LEU A 52 10.95 -4.76 10.76
C LEU A 52 10.44 -5.75 11.81
N TYR A 53 9.12 -5.91 11.91
CA TYR A 53 8.51 -6.88 12.84
C TYR A 53 8.69 -8.34 12.39
N THR A 54 8.54 -8.61 11.09
CA THR A 54 8.52 -9.98 10.56
C THR A 54 9.85 -10.48 10.01
N GLY A 55 10.77 -9.56 9.68
CA GLY A 55 11.99 -9.81 8.93
C GLY A 55 11.81 -9.94 7.41
N TYR A 56 10.58 -9.78 6.90
CA TYR A 56 10.27 -9.95 5.47
C TYR A 56 9.30 -8.85 4.97
N PRO A 57 9.43 -8.39 3.71
CA PRO A 57 8.49 -7.41 3.17
C PRO A 57 7.05 -7.94 3.20
N ILE A 58 6.10 -7.11 3.65
CA ILE A 58 4.68 -7.49 3.72
C ILE A 58 4.07 -7.70 2.32
N PHE A 59 4.53 -6.95 1.33
CA PHE A 59 4.08 -7.03 -0.06
C PHE A 59 5.29 -7.16 -1.02
N PRO A 60 5.87 -8.36 -1.18
CA PRO A 60 7.03 -8.60 -2.04
C PRO A 60 6.61 -8.95 -3.48
N GLY A 61 6.00 -8.02 -4.22
CA GLY A 61 5.58 -8.27 -5.61
C GLY A 61 6.71 -8.17 -6.63
N GLU A 62 6.76 -9.08 -7.59
CA GLU A 62 7.77 -9.06 -8.67
C GLU A 62 7.49 -7.94 -9.70
N ASP A 63 6.22 -7.64 -9.93
CA ASP A 63 5.73 -6.57 -10.79
C ASP A 63 4.57 -5.78 -10.15
N GLU A 64 4.04 -4.77 -10.85
CA GLU A 64 2.94 -3.94 -10.33
C GLU A 64 1.62 -4.72 -10.17
N GLN A 65 1.36 -5.72 -11.02
CA GLN A 65 0.15 -6.53 -10.98
C GLN A 65 0.16 -7.46 -9.77
N GLU A 66 1.30 -8.07 -9.49
CA GLU A 66 1.51 -8.89 -8.31
C GLU A 66 1.56 -8.05 -7.03
N GLN A 67 2.22 -6.89 -7.06
CA GLN A 67 2.26 -5.96 -5.93
C GLN A 67 0.85 -5.58 -5.48
N LEU A 68 0.00 -5.15 -6.42
CA LEU A 68 -1.41 -4.81 -6.12
C LEU A 68 -2.21 -6.05 -5.70
N GLY A 69 -1.93 -7.22 -6.29
CA GLY A 69 -2.55 -8.49 -5.90
C GLY A 69 -2.27 -8.88 -4.45
N LEU A 70 -1.03 -8.68 -3.98
CA LEU A 70 -0.62 -8.89 -2.59
C LEU A 70 -1.31 -7.91 -1.62
N MET A 71 -1.44 -6.64 -2.01
CA MET A 71 -2.21 -5.66 -1.24
C MET A 71 -3.66 -6.10 -1.09
N MET A 72 -4.30 -6.50 -2.20
CA MET A 72 -5.69 -6.96 -2.18
C MET A 72 -5.90 -8.26 -1.42
N GLU A 73 -4.92 -9.15 -1.39
CA GLU A 73 -4.96 -10.40 -0.61
C GLU A 73 -5.17 -10.11 0.89
N VAL A 74 -4.57 -9.01 1.39
CA VAL A 74 -4.60 -8.60 2.80
C VAL A 74 -5.69 -7.56 3.10
N LEU A 75 -5.86 -6.57 2.22
CA LEU A 75 -6.69 -5.37 2.45
C LEU A 75 -8.03 -5.40 1.70
N GLY A 76 -8.30 -6.46 0.93
CA GLY A 76 -9.48 -6.55 0.08
C GLY A 76 -9.40 -5.70 -1.18
N ILE A 77 -10.50 -5.60 -1.93
CA ILE A 77 -10.57 -4.81 -3.16
C ILE A 77 -10.63 -3.31 -2.81
N PRO A 78 -9.90 -2.43 -3.52
CA PRO A 78 -9.99 -0.99 -3.31
C PRO A 78 -11.44 -0.49 -3.48
N PRO A 79 -11.90 0.47 -2.65
CA PRO A 79 -13.23 1.04 -2.78
C PRO A 79 -13.48 1.65 -4.18
N PRO A 80 -14.70 1.54 -4.74
CA PRO A 80 -15.01 2.10 -6.06
C PRO A 80 -14.71 3.60 -6.18
N GLU A 81 -14.92 4.37 -5.10
CA GLU A 81 -14.63 5.81 -5.06
C GLU A 81 -13.15 6.10 -5.30
N PHE A 82 -12.26 5.32 -4.67
CA PHE A 82 -10.82 5.42 -4.92
C PHE A 82 -10.46 5.11 -6.38
N LEU A 83 -11.10 4.09 -6.96
CA LEU A 83 -10.88 3.71 -8.36
C LEU A 83 -11.42 4.73 -9.38
N LYS A 84 -12.31 5.67 -9.00
CA LYS A 84 -12.77 6.72 -9.93
C LYS A 84 -11.63 7.61 -10.39
N HIS A 85 -10.68 7.88 -9.51
CA HIS A 85 -9.55 8.78 -9.75
C HIS A 85 -8.30 8.07 -10.30
N ALA A 86 -8.33 6.73 -10.41
CA ALA A 86 -7.23 5.93 -10.90
C ALA A 86 -7.20 5.87 -12.45
N SER A 87 -6.22 6.54 -13.06
CA SER A 87 -6.05 6.57 -14.52
C SER A 87 -5.66 5.21 -15.10
N ARG A 88 -4.95 4.36 -14.33
CA ARG A 88 -4.47 3.03 -14.76
C ARG A 88 -5.39 1.88 -14.34
N LYS A 89 -6.59 2.15 -13.81
CA LYS A 89 -7.48 1.10 -13.29
C LYS A 89 -7.81 0.00 -14.31
N SER A 90 -7.92 0.34 -15.59
CA SER A 90 -8.25 -0.62 -16.66
C SER A 90 -7.16 -1.67 -16.90
N VAL A 91 -5.92 -1.38 -16.48
CA VAL A 91 -4.78 -2.32 -16.52
C VAL A 91 -4.99 -3.45 -15.51
N PHE A 92 -5.54 -3.13 -14.34
CA PHE A 92 -5.63 -4.03 -13.20
C PHE A 92 -7.03 -4.58 -12.96
N PHE A 93 -8.07 -3.91 -13.45
CA PHE A 93 -9.47 -4.26 -13.24
C PHE A 93 -10.22 -4.37 -14.58
N ASP A 94 -11.21 -5.27 -14.61
CA ASP A 94 -12.13 -5.40 -15.73
C ASP A 94 -13.29 -4.37 -15.66
N SER A 95 -14.19 -4.40 -16.64
CA SER A 95 -15.35 -3.49 -16.69
C SER A 95 -16.37 -3.69 -15.56
N LYS A 96 -16.29 -4.83 -14.85
CA LYS A 96 -17.12 -5.14 -13.67
C LYS A 96 -16.42 -4.77 -12.37
N GLY A 97 -15.25 -4.13 -12.42
CA GLY A 97 -14.45 -3.77 -11.26
C GLY A 97 -13.77 -4.96 -10.59
N GLN A 98 -13.67 -6.11 -11.27
CA GLN A 98 -12.99 -7.28 -10.73
C GLN A 98 -11.50 -7.25 -11.09
N PRO A 99 -10.60 -7.70 -10.18
CA PRO A 99 -9.18 -7.81 -10.49
C PRO A 99 -8.93 -8.72 -11.69
N ARG A 100 -8.11 -8.25 -12.62
CA ARG A 100 -7.63 -9.04 -13.76
C ARG A 100 -6.64 -10.10 -13.25
N PRO A 101 -6.62 -11.29 -13.89
CA PRO A 101 -5.62 -12.29 -13.58
C PRO A 101 -4.21 -11.80 -13.99
N PRO A 102 -3.15 -12.34 -13.39
CA PRO A 102 -1.79 -12.12 -13.86
C PRO A 102 -1.64 -12.45 -15.35
N ALA A 103 -0.73 -11.76 -16.03
CA ALA A 103 -0.41 -12.04 -17.44
C ALA A 103 0.26 -13.40 -17.62
N ASP A 104 1.10 -13.83 -16.67
CA ASP A 104 1.68 -15.16 -16.66
C ASP A 104 0.67 -16.17 -16.09
N PRO A 105 0.23 -17.17 -16.86
CA PRO A 105 -0.67 -18.22 -16.38
C PRO A 105 -0.10 -19.07 -15.23
N LYS A 106 1.23 -19.10 -15.07
CA LYS A 106 1.90 -19.81 -13.97
C LYS A 106 1.95 -18.99 -12.69
N ALA A 107 1.76 -17.67 -12.77
CA ALA A 107 1.76 -16.82 -11.59
C ALA A 107 0.59 -17.15 -10.67
N LYS A 108 0.86 -17.09 -9.36
CA LYS A 108 -0.13 -17.43 -8.34
C LYS A 108 -1.31 -16.46 -8.40
N ARG A 109 -2.51 -16.99 -8.70
CA ARG A 109 -3.76 -16.24 -8.57
C ARG A 109 -4.07 -15.98 -7.10
N ARG A 110 -4.10 -14.71 -6.70
CA ARG A 110 -4.44 -14.27 -5.35
C ARG A 110 -5.93 -13.95 -5.26
N ARG A 111 -6.56 -14.32 -4.15
CA ARG A 111 -7.95 -13.99 -3.86
C ARG A 111 -7.97 -12.78 -2.94
N ALA A 112 -8.74 -11.76 -3.29
CA ALA A 112 -8.86 -10.59 -2.44
C ALA A 112 -9.46 -10.95 -1.07
N ALA A 113 -8.95 -10.31 0.00
CA ALA A 113 -9.33 -10.54 1.39
C ALA A 113 -9.22 -12.01 1.85
N SER A 114 -8.36 -12.83 1.22
CA SER A 114 -8.15 -14.21 1.67
C SER A 114 -7.25 -14.32 2.90
N LYS A 115 -6.55 -13.24 3.28
CA LYS A 115 -5.68 -13.19 4.45
C LYS A 115 -6.00 -11.93 5.25
N SER A 116 -6.06 -12.02 6.57
CA SER A 116 -6.10 -10.82 7.42
C SER A 116 -4.69 -10.29 7.66
N LEU A 117 -4.57 -9.01 8.04
CA LEU A 117 -3.28 -8.45 8.44
C LEU A 117 -2.68 -9.22 9.63
N LYS A 118 -3.53 -9.59 10.59
CA LYS A 118 -3.19 -10.47 11.73
C LYS A 118 -2.51 -11.76 11.27
N ALA A 119 -3.10 -12.46 10.29
CA ALA A 119 -2.54 -13.70 9.75
C ALA A 119 -1.30 -13.46 8.87
N ALA A 120 -1.21 -12.31 8.20
CA ALA A 120 -0.05 -11.90 7.42
C ALA A 120 1.20 -11.73 8.30
N LEU A 121 1.02 -11.07 9.44
CA LEU A 121 2.10 -10.73 10.36
C LEU A 121 2.32 -11.78 11.46
N ARG A 122 1.38 -12.71 11.65
CA ARG A 122 1.36 -13.65 12.80
C ARG A 122 1.43 -12.91 14.15
N CYS A 123 0.84 -11.72 14.20
CA CYS A 123 0.84 -10.85 15.37
C CYS A 123 -0.52 -10.96 16.11
N GLN A 124 -0.55 -10.70 17.41
CA GLN A 124 -1.79 -10.57 18.18
C GLN A 124 -1.90 -9.23 18.92
N ASP A 125 -0.93 -8.32 18.75
CA ASP A 125 -1.01 -6.99 19.33
C ASP A 125 -1.97 -6.14 18.50
N GLU A 126 -3.19 -5.98 19.02
CA GLU A 126 -4.26 -5.26 18.33
C GLU A 126 -3.91 -3.78 18.13
N ARG A 127 -3.08 -3.16 18.98
CA ARG A 127 -2.64 -1.76 18.82
C ARG A 127 -1.65 -1.63 17.67
N PHE A 128 -0.75 -2.60 17.53
CA PHE A 128 0.17 -2.67 16.40
C PHE A 128 -0.57 -2.88 15.08
N LEU A 129 -1.53 -3.81 15.08
CA LEU A 129 -2.35 -4.09 13.91
C LEU A 129 -3.18 -2.85 13.49
N ASP A 130 -3.85 -2.19 14.43
CA ASP A 130 -4.60 -0.95 14.18
C ASP A 130 -3.70 0.17 13.61
N PHE A 131 -2.49 0.35 14.16
CA PHE A 131 -1.53 1.32 13.63
C PHE A 131 -1.19 1.03 12.16
N LEU A 132 -0.90 -0.23 11.83
CA LEU A 132 -0.54 -0.66 10.48
C LEU A 132 -1.72 -0.56 9.50
N GLU A 133 -2.92 -0.96 9.92
CA GLU A 133 -4.15 -0.82 9.12
C GLU A 133 -4.39 0.65 8.76
N ARG A 134 -4.26 1.57 9.72
CA ARG A 134 -4.42 3.01 9.48
C ARG A 134 -3.32 3.60 8.59
N CYS A 135 -2.12 3.04 8.60
CA CYS A 135 -1.05 3.45 7.67
C CYS A 135 -1.32 2.96 6.24
N MET A 136 -1.94 1.79 6.08
CA MET A 136 -2.16 1.10 4.80
C MET A 136 -3.60 1.17 4.30
N MET A 137 -4.32 2.25 4.61
CA MET A 137 -5.65 2.51 4.05
C MET A 137 -5.59 2.72 2.54
N TRP A 138 -6.62 2.26 1.80
CA TRP A 138 -6.72 2.51 0.36
C TRP A 138 -6.81 3.99 0.05
N GLU A 139 -7.76 4.70 0.66
CA GLU A 139 -7.92 6.14 0.47
C GLU A 139 -6.78 6.92 1.16
N PRO A 140 -5.95 7.67 0.41
CA PRO A 140 -4.79 8.37 0.97
C PRO A 140 -5.18 9.39 2.05
N GLU A 141 -6.36 10.01 1.93
CA GLU A 141 -6.89 11.00 2.87
C GLU A 141 -7.31 10.39 4.22
N ARG A 142 -7.56 9.07 4.24
CA ARG A 142 -7.91 8.33 5.46
C ARG A 142 -6.71 7.74 6.16
N ARG A 143 -5.52 7.80 5.56
CA ARG A 143 -4.29 7.29 6.19
C ARG A 143 -3.92 8.12 7.39
N LEU A 144 -3.34 7.44 8.37
CA LEU A 144 -2.76 8.07 9.55
C LEU A 144 -1.73 9.11 9.11
N ARG A 145 -1.84 10.34 9.60
CA ARG A 145 -0.81 11.37 9.40
C ARG A 145 0.29 11.25 10.46
N PRO A 146 1.52 11.74 10.21
CA PRO A 146 2.61 11.65 11.18
C PRO A 146 2.28 12.23 12.56
N ASP A 147 1.60 13.38 12.61
CA ASP A 147 1.18 14.04 13.86
C ASP A 147 0.18 13.20 14.67
N GLN A 148 -0.64 12.40 14.00
CA GLN A 148 -1.58 11.47 14.61
C GLN A 148 -0.89 10.16 15.00
N ALA A 149 0.02 9.67 14.16
CA ALA A 149 0.81 8.47 14.39
C ALA A 149 1.63 8.56 15.68
N LEU A 150 2.26 9.71 15.94
CA LEU A 150 3.03 9.97 17.16
C LEU A 150 2.19 9.95 18.45
N LYS A 151 0.86 10.02 18.34
CA LYS A 151 -0.09 10.00 19.46
C LYS A 151 -0.89 8.70 19.52
N HIS A 152 -0.55 7.71 18.69
CA HIS A 152 -1.25 6.45 18.64
C HIS A 152 -0.86 5.57 19.83
N ASP A 153 -1.82 4.85 20.41
CA ASP A 153 -1.66 3.96 21.59
C ASP A 153 -0.63 2.82 21.41
N TRP A 154 -0.12 2.63 20.20
CA TRP A 154 0.97 1.69 19.94
C TRP A 154 2.34 2.35 20.14
N ILE A 155 2.43 3.65 19.87
CA ILE A 155 3.64 4.47 20.01
C ILE A 155 3.77 5.01 21.44
N THR A 156 2.66 5.34 22.09
CA THR A 156 2.59 5.93 23.45
C THR A 156 2.08 4.94 24.48
#